data_AF-A0A349PYY9-F1
#
_entry.id   AF-A0A349PYY9-F1
#
_cell.length_a   1.000
_cell.length_b   1.000
_cell.length_c   1.000
_cell.angle_alpha   90.00
_cell.angle_beta   90.00
_cell.angle_gamma   90.00
#
_symmetry.space_group_name_H-M   'P 1'
#
loop_
_entity.id
_entity.type
_entity.pdbx_description
1 polymer ?
#
loop_
_entity_poly.entity_id
_entity_poly.type
_entity_poly.pdbx_seq_one_letter_code
_entity_poly.pdbx_strand_id
1 'polypeptide(L)'
;KEDKKTKEDDPATTTIDETVIERVQKTLVLNMSGNAASLLEETNPNTDYDTSTKNPDRNFGDPKLYLKGGEGSLAVIQLFGSDLYGADGTTGSPNGVSDELDKMRKEGWLINQANLVFNIDTEKMGKLDLTTNKPASEPDRIYLYDYTNNVTIADYYLSLSTTTKKTSKFGYGGFIERDATTEKRGVSYKINITNHIRDLVQNVEATNVKLGVVVTEDINSPDMFELQTTSANITKAPKASVMNPLGTILYGNNLPSTDANYDKRLQLEIHYTKPK
;
A
#
# COMPACT_ATOMS: atom_id res chain seq x y z
N LYS A 1 -16.67 -33.95 29.73
CA LYS A 1 -17.71 -34.10 30.78
C LYS A 1 -16.98 -34.50 32.05
N GLU A 2 -17.40 -33.96 33.19
CA GLU A 2 -16.83 -34.33 34.48
C GLU A 2 -17.94 -34.90 35.35
N ASP A 3 -17.57 -35.86 36.18
CA ASP A 3 -18.48 -36.52 37.10
C ASP A 3 -18.72 -35.57 38.27
N LYS A 4 -19.93 -34.99 38.34
CA LYS A 4 -20.35 -34.17 39.48
C LYS A 4 -21.25 -35.02 40.35
N LYS A 5 -20.83 -35.24 41.60
CA LYS A 5 -21.65 -35.90 42.61
C LYS A 5 -22.77 -34.94 43.02
N THR A 6 -24.02 -35.29 42.75
CA THR A 6 -25.19 -34.42 43.03
C THR A 6 -25.94 -34.84 44.29
N LYS A 7 -25.69 -36.05 44.79
CA LYS A 7 -26.14 -36.55 46.10
C LYS A 7 -25.07 -37.44 46.72
N GLU A 8 -24.94 -37.36 48.03
CA GLU A 8 -24.03 -38.17 48.84
C GLU A 8 -24.83 -38.74 50.01
N ASP A 9 -24.54 -39.98 50.38
CA ASP A 9 -25.28 -40.71 51.42
C ASP A 9 -25.09 -40.03 52.78
N ASP A 10 -26.19 -39.70 53.45
CA ASP A 10 -26.17 -39.05 54.77
C ASP A 10 -26.20 -40.11 55.88
N PRO A 11 -25.08 -40.35 56.59
CA PRO A 11 -25.00 -41.40 57.61
C PRO A 11 -25.90 -41.14 58.83
N ALA A 12 -26.55 -39.97 58.93
CA ALA A 12 -27.50 -39.65 59.99
C ALA A 12 -28.93 -40.15 59.73
N THR A 13 -29.24 -40.70 58.56
CA THR A 13 -30.59 -41.19 58.20
C THR A 13 -30.61 -42.69 57.95
N THR A 14 -31.74 -43.37 58.23
CA THR A 14 -31.91 -44.82 58.02
C THR A 14 -32.21 -45.22 56.57
N THR A 15 -32.25 -44.25 55.66
CA THR A 15 -32.47 -44.42 54.22
C THR A 15 -31.13 -44.32 53.51
N ILE A 16 -30.75 -45.36 52.76
CA ILE A 16 -29.53 -45.37 51.94
C ILE A 16 -29.80 -44.48 50.73
N ASP A 17 -29.16 -43.31 50.66
CA ASP A 17 -29.24 -42.45 49.48
C ASP A 17 -28.18 -42.90 48.46
N GLU A 18 -28.66 -43.44 47.33
CA GLU A 18 -27.77 -43.88 46.25
C GLU A 18 -26.98 -42.68 45.71
N THR A 19 -25.66 -42.82 45.65
CA THR A 19 -24.78 -41.79 45.09
C THR A 19 -25.10 -41.59 43.62
N VAL A 20 -25.78 -40.49 43.29
CA VAL A 20 -26.07 -40.12 41.90
C VAL A 20 -24.90 -39.31 41.35
N ILE A 21 -24.27 -39.85 40.31
CA ILE A 21 -23.22 -39.18 39.55
C ILE A 21 -23.85 -38.68 38.25
N GLU A 22 -23.95 -37.35 38.11
CA GLU A 22 -24.41 -36.75 36.87
C GLU A 22 -23.21 -36.26 36.05
N ARG A 23 -23.19 -36.64 34.76
CA ARG A 23 -22.15 -36.22 33.82
C ARG A 23 -22.46 -34.83 33.27
N VAL A 24 -21.94 -33.80 33.92
CA VAL A 24 -22.14 -32.41 33.49
C VAL A 24 -21.23 -32.08 32.29
N GLN A 25 -21.79 -31.39 31.30
CA GLN A 25 -21.01 -30.87 30.17
C GLN A 25 -20.09 -29.75 30.66
N LYS A 26 -18.79 -29.90 30.45
CA LYS A 26 -17.79 -28.84 30.59
C LYS A 26 -17.32 -28.42 29.20
N THR A 27 -17.23 -27.12 28.99
CA THR A 27 -16.69 -26.53 27.78
C THR A 27 -15.20 -26.27 28.00
N LEU A 28 -14.36 -26.86 27.14
CA LEU A 28 -12.96 -26.46 27.02
C LEU A 28 -12.87 -25.48 25.85
N VAL A 29 -12.63 -24.20 26.15
CA VAL A 29 -12.37 -23.20 25.11
C VAL A 29 -10.89 -23.29 24.74
N LEU A 30 -10.62 -23.91 23.59
CA LEU A 30 -9.29 -23.92 22.98
C LEU A 30 -9.14 -22.64 22.15
N ASN A 31 -8.38 -21.68 22.66
CA ASN A 31 -7.97 -20.51 21.88
C ASN A 31 -6.85 -20.94 20.91
N MET A 32 -7.22 -21.41 19.73
CA MET A 32 -6.26 -21.77 18.69
C MET A 32 -5.76 -20.53 17.96
N SER A 33 -4.83 -19.80 18.58
CA SER A 33 -4.05 -18.76 17.91
C SER A 33 -2.93 -19.40 17.09
N GLY A 34 -3.21 -19.71 15.83
CA GLY A 34 -2.21 -20.15 14.86
C GLY A 34 -1.70 -18.99 13.99
N ASN A 35 -0.51 -19.14 13.44
CA ASN A 35 -0.01 -18.24 12.39
C ASN A 35 -0.65 -18.64 11.06
N ALA A 36 -1.22 -17.67 10.34
CA ALA A 36 -1.72 -17.86 8.99
C ALA A 36 -0.66 -17.41 7.97
N ALA A 37 -0.37 -18.25 6.98
CA ALA A 37 0.51 -17.94 5.87
C ALA A 37 -0.27 -18.01 4.55
N SER A 38 0.07 -17.13 3.61
CA SER A 38 -0.44 -17.18 2.24
C SER A 38 0.48 -18.03 1.38
N LEU A 39 -0.07 -18.96 0.61
CA LEU A 39 0.68 -19.90 -0.25
C LEU A 39 0.27 -19.73 -1.72
N LEU A 40 0.23 -18.48 -2.18
CA LEU A 40 -0.14 -18.17 -3.57
C LEU A 40 1.01 -18.57 -4.49
N GLU A 41 0.68 -19.13 -5.65
CA GLU A 41 1.61 -19.42 -6.75
C GLU A 41 1.00 -18.91 -8.05
N GLU A 42 1.79 -18.26 -8.91
CA GLU A 42 1.31 -17.88 -10.25
C GLU A 42 1.51 -18.96 -11.30
N THR A 43 0.40 -19.32 -11.93
CA THR A 43 0.35 -20.37 -12.95
C THR A 43 0.39 -19.82 -14.38
N ASN A 44 0.32 -18.50 -14.57
CA ASN A 44 0.38 -17.83 -15.87
C ASN A 44 1.08 -16.46 -15.79
N PRO A 45 2.40 -16.42 -15.62
CA PRO A 45 3.13 -15.17 -15.47
C PRO A 45 3.07 -14.35 -16.76
N ASN A 46 2.71 -13.08 -16.63
CA ASN A 46 2.74 -12.15 -17.74
C ASN A 46 4.20 -11.71 -17.99
N THR A 47 4.70 -11.96 -19.20
CA THR A 47 6.11 -11.67 -19.57
C THR A 47 6.47 -10.20 -19.46
N ASP A 48 5.51 -9.29 -19.67
CA ASP A 48 5.76 -7.84 -19.51
C ASP A 48 6.07 -7.50 -18.05
N TYR A 49 5.33 -8.10 -17.10
CA TYR A 49 5.57 -7.92 -15.66
C TYR A 49 6.90 -8.55 -15.24
N ASP A 50 7.18 -9.79 -15.67
CA ASP A 50 8.41 -10.49 -15.32
C ASP A 50 9.67 -9.76 -15.82
N THR A 51 9.65 -9.28 -17.06
CA THR A 51 10.78 -8.57 -17.68
C THR A 51 11.07 -7.26 -16.98
N SER A 52 10.02 -6.47 -16.69
CA SER A 52 10.15 -5.17 -16.01
C SER A 52 10.65 -5.34 -14.58
N THR A 53 10.16 -6.34 -13.85
CA THR A 53 10.52 -6.53 -12.44
C THR A 53 11.98 -7.03 -12.28
N LYS A 54 12.52 -7.71 -13.30
CA LYS A 54 13.92 -8.19 -13.31
C LYS A 54 14.94 -7.11 -13.68
N ASN A 55 14.54 -6.09 -14.43
CA ASN A 55 15.46 -5.07 -14.96
C ASN A 55 14.99 -3.62 -14.67
N PRO A 56 14.77 -3.24 -13.40
CA PRO A 56 14.39 -1.87 -13.07
C PRO A 56 15.57 -0.90 -13.26
N ASP A 57 15.34 0.24 -13.90
CA ASP A 57 16.29 1.36 -13.93
C ASP A 57 16.25 2.12 -12.59
N ARG A 58 17.18 1.79 -11.71
CA ARG A 58 17.27 2.40 -10.37
C ARG A 58 17.87 3.81 -10.36
N ASN A 59 18.45 4.26 -11.47
CA ASN A 59 19.15 5.54 -11.54
C ASN A 59 18.26 6.63 -12.12
N PHE A 60 17.60 6.34 -13.25
CA PHE A 60 16.75 7.30 -13.94
C PHE A 60 15.26 7.00 -13.78
N GLY A 61 14.92 5.84 -13.23
CA GLY A 61 13.55 5.36 -13.11
C GLY A 61 13.05 4.72 -14.40
N ASP A 62 11.95 3.98 -14.27
CA ASP A 62 11.37 3.24 -15.38
C ASP A 62 10.37 4.11 -16.18
N PRO A 63 10.20 3.85 -17.50
CA PRO A 63 9.16 4.49 -18.30
C PRO A 63 7.75 4.03 -17.90
N LYS A 64 7.62 2.82 -17.34
CA LYS A 64 6.36 2.22 -16.91
C LYS A 64 6.54 1.50 -15.58
N LEU A 65 5.55 1.60 -14.72
CA LEU A 65 5.53 1.01 -13.40
C LEU A 65 4.48 -0.11 -13.38
N TYR A 66 4.94 -1.33 -13.12
CA TYR A 66 4.09 -2.52 -13.12
C TYR A 66 3.72 -2.87 -11.69
N LEU A 67 2.45 -2.72 -11.35
CA LEU A 67 1.90 -3.03 -10.02
C LEU A 67 1.05 -4.28 -10.08
N LYS A 68 1.25 -5.22 -9.17
CA LYS A 68 0.51 -6.47 -9.13
C LYS A 68 0.46 -7.02 -7.71
N GLY A 69 -0.73 -7.39 -7.25
CA GLY A 69 -0.87 -8.01 -5.92
C GLY A 69 -0.57 -9.52 -5.96
N GLY A 70 -0.91 -10.24 -4.89
CA GLY A 70 -0.49 -11.64 -4.73
C GLY A 70 1.00 -11.77 -4.39
N GLU A 71 1.71 -12.65 -5.11
CA GLU A 71 3.18 -12.73 -5.11
C GLU A 71 3.86 -11.64 -5.95
N GLY A 72 3.06 -10.72 -6.51
CA GLY A 72 3.45 -9.82 -7.60
C GLY A 72 4.44 -8.71 -7.27
N SER A 73 4.27 -7.57 -7.95
CA SER A 73 5.24 -6.49 -8.01
C SER A 73 4.73 -5.20 -7.39
N LEU A 74 5.66 -4.39 -6.89
CA LEU A 74 5.41 -3.05 -6.37
C LEU A 74 6.30 -2.05 -7.09
N ALA A 75 5.90 -0.78 -7.08
CA ALA A 75 6.73 0.31 -7.56
C ALA A 75 7.30 1.09 -6.38
N VAL A 76 8.56 1.52 -6.51
CA VAL A 76 9.21 2.38 -5.52
C VAL A 76 9.37 3.76 -6.12
N ILE A 77 8.87 4.76 -5.40
CA ILE A 77 8.87 6.16 -5.80
C ILE A 77 9.81 6.92 -4.87
N GLN A 78 10.65 7.76 -5.47
CA GLN A 78 11.44 8.75 -4.75
C GLN A 78 10.92 10.14 -5.13
N LEU A 79 10.49 10.92 -4.13
CA LEU A 79 9.82 12.21 -4.36
C LEU A 79 10.74 13.31 -4.87
N PHE A 80 11.99 13.30 -4.40
CA PHE A 80 12.98 14.34 -4.67
C PHE A 80 14.24 13.75 -5.27
N GLY A 81 14.96 14.59 -6.03
CA GLY A 81 16.09 14.19 -6.85
C GLY A 81 17.39 14.05 -6.06
N SER A 82 18.47 14.41 -6.73
CA SER A 82 19.81 14.37 -6.15
C SER A 82 20.01 15.45 -5.08
N ASP A 83 21.01 15.20 -4.24
CA ASP A 83 21.57 16.14 -3.27
C ASP A 83 22.97 16.49 -3.77
N LEU A 84 23.09 17.67 -4.40
CA LEU A 84 24.34 18.14 -4.98
C LEU A 84 24.87 19.38 -4.26
N TYR A 85 24.01 20.09 -3.52
CA TYR A 85 24.30 21.37 -2.88
C TYR A 85 24.07 21.31 -1.36
N GLY A 86 24.42 22.38 -0.66
CA GLY A 86 24.17 22.51 0.78
C GLY A 86 22.74 22.97 1.07
N ALA A 87 22.53 23.41 2.31
CA ALA A 87 21.21 23.78 2.88
C ALA A 87 20.43 24.90 2.15
N ASP A 88 20.99 25.47 1.08
CA ASP A 88 20.32 26.46 0.24
C ASP A 88 19.84 25.90 -1.11
N GLY A 89 20.11 24.63 -1.41
CA GLY A 89 19.77 23.93 -2.66
C GLY A 89 20.47 24.50 -3.90
N THR A 90 21.51 25.33 -3.75
CA THR A 90 22.17 26.00 -4.89
C THR A 90 23.68 26.17 -4.75
N THR A 91 24.22 26.21 -3.53
CA THR A 91 25.65 26.39 -3.24
C THR A 91 26.08 25.48 -2.09
N GLY A 92 27.38 25.25 -1.93
CA GLY A 92 27.91 24.42 -0.84
C GLY A 92 28.09 22.95 -1.21
N SER A 93 28.04 22.07 -0.22
CA SER A 93 28.29 20.62 -0.36
C SER A 93 27.08 19.83 0.15
N PRO A 94 26.86 18.62 -0.42
CA PRO A 94 25.72 17.76 -0.08
C PRO A 94 25.52 17.58 1.42
N ASN A 95 24.29 17.73 1.91
CA ASN A 95 23.94 17.70 3.34
C ASN A 95 23.02 16.52 3.73
N GLY A 96 22.70 15.62 2.80
CA GLY A 96 21.77 14.51 2.98
C GLY A 96 20.31 14.85 2.66
N VAL A 97 20.02 16.06 2.17
CA VAL A 97 18.70 16.54 1.80
C VAL A 97 18.70 16.91 0.31
N SER A 98 17.67 16.50 -0.42
CA SER A 98 17.61 16.83 -1.85
C SER A 98 17.49 18.33 -2.08
N ASP A 99 18.15 18.82 -3.13
CA ASP A 99 18.26 20.24 -3.46
C ASP A 99 16.88 20.92 -3.59
N GLU A 100 15.89 20.23 -4.17
CA GLU A 100 14.53 20.75 -4.26
C GLU A 100 13.87 20.93 -2.88
N LEU A 101 14.10 19.99 -1.96
CA LEU A 101 13.54 20.05 -0.62
C LEU A 101 14.20 21.16 0.21
N ASP A 102 15.51 21.32 0.09
CA ASP A 102 16.23 22.44 0.73
C ASP A 102 15.77 23.79 0.21
N LYS A 103 15.51 23.90 -1.09
CA LYS A 103 14.92 25.10 -1.67
C LYS A 103 13.53 25.39 -1.09
N MET A 104 12.67 24.37 -0.95
CA MET A 104 11.35 24.53 -0.34
C MET A 104 11.43 24.97 1.13
N ARG A 105 12.39 24.42 1.89
CA ARG A 105 12.67 24.79 3.29
C ARG A 105 13.16 26.23 3.40
N LYS A 106 14.12 26.62 2.56
CA LYS A 106 14.68 27.98 2.53
C LYS A 106 13.65 29.03 2.14
N GLU A 107 12.80 28.72 1.16
CA GLU A 107 11.70 29.61 0.76
C GLU A 107 10.52 29.59 1.76
N GLY A 108 10.55 28.73 2.78
CA GLY A 108 9.55 28.67 3.85
C GLY A 108 8.15 28.30 3.37
N TRP A 109 8.02 27.45 2.34
CA TRP A 109 6.74 27.15 1.73
C TRP A 109 5.73 26.56 2.73
N LEU A 110 4.53 27.14 2.77
CA LEU A 110 3.41 26.60 3.52
C LEU A 110 2.58 25.67 2.65
N ILE A 111 2.74 24.37 2.87
CA ILE A 111 2.08 23.31 2.09
C ILE A 111 0.60 23.19 2.48
N ASN A 112 -0.28 23.60 1.56
CA ASN A 112 -1.73 23.53 1.72
C ASN A 112 -2.27 22.17 1.28
N GLN A 113 -1.78 21.67 0.15
CA GLN A 113 -2.17 20.38 -0.40
C GLN A 113 -1.02 19.78 -1.21
N ALA A 114 -0.79 18.48 -1.08
CA ALA A 114 0.09 17.73 -1.97
C ALA A 114 -0.55 16.40 -2.39
N ASN A 115 -0.47 16.08 -3.68
CA ASN A 115 -1.00 14.83 -4.21
C ASN A 115 0.01 14.17 -5.16
N LEU A 116 0.03 12.85 -5.17
CA LEU A 116 0.64 12.06 -6.23
C LEU A 116 -0.43 11.59 -7.21
N VAL A 117 -0.21 11.87 -8.49
CA VAL A 117 -1.10 11.47 -9.59
C VAL A 117 -0.39 10.42 -10.43
N PHE A 118 -1.02 9.24 -10.52
CA PHE A 118 -0.55 8.10 -11.29
C PHE A 118 -1.50 7.89 -12.46
N ASN A 119 -1.04 8.04 -13.70
CA ASN A 119 -1.87 7.75 -14.86
C ASN A 119 -1.68 6.31 -15.34
N ILE A 120 -2.77 5.67 -15.72
CA ILE A 120 -2.81 4.29 -16.19
C ILE A 120 -2.46 4.26 -17.68
N ASP A 121 -1.63 3.30 -18.08
CA ASP A 121 -1.40 2.98 -19.48
C ASP A 121 -2.61 2.20 -20.03
N THR A 122 -3.61 2.96 -20.47
CA THR A 122 -4.88 2.42 -20.99
C THR A 122 -4.70 1.60 -22.25
N GLU A 123 -3.64 1.78 -23.03
CA GLU A 123 -3.37 0.99 -24.23
C GLU A 123 -2.86 -0.41 -23.84
N LYS A 124 -1.91 -0.49 -22.91
CA LYS A 124 -1.39 -1.77 -22.39
C LYS A 124 -2.44 -2.50 -21.57
N MET A 125 -3.19 -1.79 -20.74
CA MET A 125 -4.32 -2.36 -19.98
C MET A 125 -5.55 -2.64 -20.86
N GLY A 126 -5.65 -1.98 -22.01
CA GLY A 126 -6.71 -2.10 -23.00
C GLY A 126 -6.69 -3.40 -23.79
N LYS A 127 -5.55 -4.10 -23.79
CA LYS A 127 -5.39 -5.36 -24.53
C LYS A 127 -6.38 -6.40 -24.01
N LEU A 128 -7.09 -7.02 -24.94
CA LEU A 128 -8.04 -8.08 -24.67
C LEU A 128 -7.28 -9.30 -24.16
N ASP A 129 -7.68 -9.83 -23.02
CA ASP A 129 -7.27 -11.16 -22.61
C ASP A 129 -7.94 -12.16 -23.57
N LEU A 130 -7.11 -12.82 -24.38
CA LEU A 130 -7.55 -13.77 -25.40
C LEU A 130 -8.24 -15.01 -24.82
N THR A 131 -8.09 -15.28 -23.52
CA THR A 131 -8.74 -16.41 -22.84
C THR A 131 -10.14 -16.07 -22.35
N THR A 132 -10.34 -14.83 -21.88
CA THR A 132 -11.62 -14.38 -21.31
C THR A 132 -12.44 -13.52 -22.28
N ASN A 133 -11.86 -13.14 -23.41
CA ASN A 133 -12.43 -12.21 -24.40
C ASN A 133 -12.91 -10.90 -23.75
N LYS A 134 -12.21 -10.47 -22.71
CA LYS A 134 -12.51 -9.26 -21.93
C LYS A 134 -11.23 -8.46 -21.71
N PRO A 135 -11.32 -7.13 -21.54
CA PRO A 135 -10.17 -6.34 -21.17
C PRO A 135 -9.67 -6.71 -19.77
N ALA A 136 -8.38 -6.47 -19.50
CA ALA A 136 -7.79 -6.76 -18.19
C ALA A 136 -8.55 -6.03 -17.07
N SER A 137 -8.86 -6.75 -15.99
CA SER A 137 -9.51 -6.16 -14.81
C SER A 137 -8.52 -5.29 -14.04
N GLU A 138 -8.95 -4.09 -13.70
CA GLU A 138 -8.13 -3.09 -13.00
C GLU A 138 -8.44 -3.09 -11.50
N PRO A 139 -7.41 -2.96 -10.63
CA PRO A 139 -7.62 -2.80 -9.21
C PRO A 139 -8.40 -1.50 -8.93
N ASP A 140 -9.40 -1.56 -8.05
CA ASP A 140 -10.19 -0.37 -7.71
C ASP A 140 -9.39 0.68 -6.92
N ARG A 141 -8.27 0.28 -6.31
CA ARG A 141 -7.50 1.14 -5.41
C ARG A 141 -6.02 0.76 -5.33
N ILE A 142 -5.19 1.78 -5.21
CA ILE A 142 -3.77 1.68 -4.86
C ILE A 142 -3.50 2.20 -3.44
N TYR A 143 -2.39 1.77 -2.87
CA TYR A 143 -1.95 2.08 -1.54
C TYR A 143 -0.48 2.49 -1.55
N LEU A 144 -0.19 3.61 -0.90
CA LEU A 144 1.16 4.14 -0.72
C LEU A 144 1.61 3.90 0.73
N TYR A 145 2.88 3.59 0.92
CA TYR A 145 3.47 3.41 2.24
C TYR A 145 4.94 3.83 2.24
N ASP A 146 5.54 4.00 3.41
CA ASP A 146 6.98 4.22 3.55
C ASP A 146 7.70 2.89 3.33
N TYR A 147 8.38 2.79 2.19
CA TYR A 147 9.13 1.62 1.77
C TYR A 147 10.41 1.43 2.58
N THR A 148 11.05 2.52 2.99
CA THR A 148 12.30 2.46 3.77
C THR A 148 12.05 1.83 5.14
N ASN A 149 10.96 2.22 5.80
CA ASN A 149 10.65 1.79 7.16
C ASN A 149 9.57 0.70 7.24
N ASN A 150 8.94 0.33 6.13
CA ASN A 150 7.80 -0.59 6.05
C ASN A 150 6.63 -0.16 6.95
N VAL A 151 6.32 1.13 6.97
CA VAL A 151 5.23 1.71 7.76
C VAL A 151 4.25 2.47 6.90
N THR A 152 3.03 2.61 7.41
CA THR A 152 1.98 3.37 6.75
C THR A 152 2.24 4.87 6.92
N ILE A 153 2.03 5.67 5.87
CA ILE A 153 2.28 7.12 5.94
C ILE A 153 1.24 7.87 6.79
N ALA A 154 1.63 9.03 7.33
CA ALA A 154 0.79 9.82 8.24
C ALA A 154 -0.58 10.19 7.63
N ASP A 155 -0.63 10.53 6.34
CA ASP A 155 -1.86 10.91 5.63
C ASP A 155 -2.94 9.82 5.67
N TYR A 156 -2.54 8.55 5.72
CA TYR A 156 -3.48 7.45 5.90
C TYR A 156 -4.15 7.47 7.27
N TYR A 157 -3.39 7.72 8.34
CA TYR A 157 -3.92 7.72 9.71
C TYR A 157 -4.82 8.93 9.97
N LEU A 158 -4.50 10.07 9.38
CA LEU A 158 -5.29 11.30 9.48
C LEU A 158 -6.60 11.23 8.69
N SER A 159 -6.73 10.27 7.76
CA SER A 159 -7.97 10.08 7.01
C SER A 159 -9.03 9.31 7.83
N LEU A 160 -10.28 9.76 7.72
CA LEU A 160 -11.42 9.16 8.43
C LEU A 160 -11.67 7.73 7.96
N SER A 161 -11.82 6.81 8.92
CA SER A 161 -12.18 5.43 8.64
C SER A 161 -13.69 5.24 8.63
N THR A 162 -14.19 4.42 7.73
CA THR A 162 -15.59 3.98 7.71
C THR A 162 -15.67 2.45 7.84
N THR A 163 -16.85 1.92 8.14
CA THR A 163 -17.10 0.48 8.21
C THR A 163 -16.98 -0.22 6.86
N THR A 164 -17.14 0.53 5.76
CA THR A 164 -17.07 -0.02 4.40
C THR A 164 -15.65 0.09 3.86
N LYS A 165 -14.95 -1.05 3.75
CA LYS A 165 -13.56 -1.11 3.26
C LYS A 165 -13.31 -0.37 1.94
N LYS A 166 -14.27 -0.39 1.02
CA LYS A 166 -14.16 0.27 -0.29
C LYS A 166 -14.31 1.79 -0.25
N THR A 167 -14.87 2.38 0.80
CA THR A 167 -15.06 3.85 0.92
C THR A 167 -14.36 4.45 2.13
N SER A 168 -13.71 3.62 2.94
CA SER A 168 -12.92 4.04 4.08
C SER A 168 -11.68 4.83 3.63
N LYS A 169 -11.13 5.66 4.53
CA LYS A 169 -9.94 6.48 4.27
C LYS A 169 -10.12 7.36 3.03
N PHE A 170 -11.30 7.98 2.87
CA PHE A 170 -11.64 8.70 1.64
C PHE A 170 -10.64 9.84 1.33
N GLY A 171 -10.28 10.63 2.36
CA GLY A 171 -9.32 11.73 2.20
C GLY A 171 -7.89 11.30 1.87
N TYR A 172 -7.55 10.03 2.10
CA TYR A 172 -6.27 9.44 1.67
C TYR A 172 -6.22 9.24 0.14
N GLY A 173 -7.37 8.96 -0.47
CA GLY A 173 -7.49 8.71 -1.90
C GLY A 173 -6.99 7.32 -2.30
N GLY A 174 -6.34 7.26 -3.46
CA GLY A 174 -5.86 6.04 -4.11
C GLY A 174 -6.93 5.32 -4.92
N PHE A 175 -8.13 5.89 -5.05
CA PHE A 175 -9.21 5.32 -5.87
C PHE A 175 -8.90 5.44 -7.35
N ILE A 176 -9.32 4.44 -8.12
CA ILE A 176 -9.30 4.52 -9.57
C ILE A 176 -10.29 5.58 -10.05
N GLU A 177 -9.81 6.53 -10.84
CA GLU A 177 -10.63 7.40 -11.64
C GLU A 177 -10.97 6.68 -12.94
N ARG A 178 -12.24 6.60 -13.31
CA ARG A 178 -12.69 5.91 -14.52
C ARG A 178 -13.24 6.91 -15.52
N ASP A 179 -12.93 6.70 -16.79
CA ASP A 179 -13.51 7.47 -17.88
C ASP A 179 -15.02 7.22 -17.95
N ALA A 180 -15.79 8.31 -17.89
CA ALA A 180 -17.25 8.26 -17.99
C ALA A 180 -17.74 7.98 -19.42
N THR A 181 -16.89 8.14 -20.42
CA THR A 181 -17.24 8.11 -21.85
C THR A 181 -16.84 6.81 -22.57
N THR A 182 -15.82 6.09 -22.07
CA THR A 182 -15.24 4.91 -22.74
C THR A 182 -15.24 3.69 -21.81
N GLU A 183 -16.02 2.63 -22.10
CA GLU A 183 -16.08 1.30 -21.41
C GLU A 183 -15.92 1.25 -19.86
N LYS A 184 -16.02 2.39 -19.15
CA LYS A 184 -15.66 2.60 -17.74
C LYS A 184 -14.23 2.19 -17.37
N ARG A 185 -13.28 2.39 -18.27
CA ARG A 185 -11.85 2.08 -18.05
C ARG A 185 -11.20 3.05 -17.07
N GLY A 186 -10.24 2.56 -16.29
CA GLY A 186 -9.41 3.38 -15.42
C GLY A 186 -8.53 4.35 -16.21
N VAL A 187 -8.39 5.56 -15.70
CA VAL A 187 -7.57 6.63 -16.28
C VAL A 187 -6.42 6.98 -15.35
N SER A 188 -6.70 7.16 -14.06
CA SER A 188 -5.72 7.63 -13.09
C SER A 188 -5.98 7.11 -11.68
N TYR A 189 -4.99 7.25 -10.81
CA TYR A 189 -5.13 7.18 -9.35
C TYR A 189 -4.53 8.43 -8.73
N LYS A 190 -5.16 8.94 -7.67
CA LYS A 190 -4.69 10.12 -6.94
C LYS A 190 -4.58 9.84 -5.45
N ILE A 191 -3.38 9.99 -4.87
CA ILE A 191 -3.12 9.80 -3.43
C ILE A 191 -2.76 11.13 -2.80
N ASN A 192 -3.35 11.42 -1.63
CA ASN A 192 -2.99 12.59 -0.84
C ASN A 192 -1.77 12.29 0.04
N ILE A 193 -0.75 13.13 -0.07
CA ILE A 193 0.49 13.07 0.73
C ILE A 193 0.81 14.41 1.38
N THR A 194 -0.23 15.20 1.68
CA THR A 194 -0.09 16.59 2.13
C THR A 194 0.72 16.68 3.43
N ASN A 195 0.40 15.84 4.41
CA ASN A 195 1.06 15.88 5.70
C ASN A 195 2.47 15.30 5.62
N HIS A 196 2.69 14.28 4.79
CA HIS A 196 4.02 13.78 4.51
C HIS A 196 4.95 14.86 3.93
N ILE A 197 4.51 15.58 2.89
CA ILE A 197 5.28 16.69 2.32
C ILE A 197 5.41 17.85 3.31
N ARG A 198 4.36 18.15 4.08
CA ARG A 198 4.41 19.20 5.10
C ARG A 198 5.48 18.92 6.16
N ASP A 199 5.56 17.69 6.65
CA ASP A 199 6.57 17.29 7.63
C ASP A 199 7.98 17.40 7.03
N LEU A 200 8.19 16.93 5.81
CA LEU A 200 9.47 17.06 5.11
C LEU A 200 9.92 18.52 4.94
N VAL A 201 8.98 19.46 4.72
CA VAL A 201 9.30 20.88 4.51
C VAL A 201 9.42 21.65 5.83
N GLN A 202 8.63 21.33 6.86
CA GLN A 202 8.60 22.09 8.12
C GLN A 202 9.61 21.58 9.16
N ASN A 203 9.96 20.30 9.10
CA ASN A 203 10.87 19.69 10.05
C ASN A 203 12.26 19.49 9.42
N VAL A 204 13.27 20.15 9.99
CA VAL A 204 14.65 20.11 9.47
C VAL A 204 15.26 18.72 9.58
N GLU A 205 14.87 17.96 10.62
CA GLU A 205 15.36 16.60 10.89
C GLU A 205 14.64 15.54 10.04
N ALA A 206 13.54 15.90 9.34
CA ALA A 206 12.80 14.95 8.54
C ALA A 206 13.59 14.60 7.27
N THR A 207 13.88 13.31 7.08
CA THR A 207 14.58 12.79 5.91
C THR A 207 13.58 12.29 4.87
N ASN A 208 13.84 12.55 3.59
CA ASN A 208 13.06 11.96 2.52
C ASN A 208 13.17 10.43 2.55
N VAL A 209 12.03 9.75 2.45
CA VAL A 209 11.94 8.28 2.43
C VAL A 209 11.49 7.81 1.06
N LYS A 210 11.84 6.58 0.70
CA LYS A 210 11.30 5.95 -0.49
C LYS A 210 9.86 5.52 -0.20
N LEU A 211 8.98 5.73 -1.16
CA LEU A 211 7.57 5.40 -1.02
C LEU A 211 7.25 4.17 -1.88
N GLY A 212 6.61 3.17 -1.28
CA GLY A 212 6.16 1.97 -1.96
C GLY A 212 4.72 2.14 -2.42
N VAL A 213 4.45 1.85 -3.70
CA VAL A 213 3.10 1.83 -4.27
C VAL A 213 2.72 0.39 -4.55
N VAL A 214 1.57 -0.03 -4.04
CA VAL A 214 1.00 -1.36 -4.28
C VAL A 214 -0.50 -1.24 -4.57
N VAL A 215 -1.09 -2.33 -5.06
CA VAL A 215 -2.55 -2.46 -5.14
C VAL A 215 -3.12 -2.81 -3.76
N THR A 216 -4.39 -2.50 -3.51
CA THR A 216 -5.06 -2.90 -2.26
C THR A 216 -6.52 -3.27 -2.50
N GLU A 217 -6.98 -4.37 -1.90
CA GLU A 217 -8.42 -4.73 -1.87
C GLU A 217 -9.11 -4.28 -0.57
N ASP A 218 -8.34 -4.06 0.50
CA ASP A 218 -8.86 -3.61 1.79
C ASP A 218 -7.94 -2.56 2.42
N ILE A 219 -8.33 -1.29 2.28
CA ILE A 219 -7.58 -0.17 2.83
C ILE A 219 -7.53 -0.20 4.37
N ASN A 220 -8.46 -0.89 5.06
CA ASN A 220 -8.53 -0.90 6.52
C ASN A 220 -7.55 -1.89 7.16
N SER A 221 -6.86 -2.71 6.35
CA SER A 221 -5.86 -3.68 6.82
C SER A 221 -4.47 -3.27 6.32
N PRO A 222 -3.86 -2.21 6.87
CA PRO A 222 -2.54 -1.72 6.45
C PRO A 222 -1.38 -2.59 6.97
N ASP A 223 -1.69 -3.66 7.72
CA ASP A 223 -0.71 -4.54 8.34
C ASP A 223 0.28 -5.10 7.31
N MET A 224 1.56 -5.00 7.66
CA MET A 224 2.67 -5.53 6.88
C MET A 224 3.04 -6.92 7.35
N PHE A 225 3.17 -7.86 6.43
CA PHE A 225 3.62 -9.23 6.72
C PHE A 225 4.94 -9.51 6.04
N GLU A 226 5.74 -10.38 6.66
CA GLU A 226 6.98 -10.87 6.08
C GLU A 226 6.68 -11.79 4.91
N LEU A 227 7.43 -11.60 3.83
CA LEU A 227 7.35 -12.45 2.65
C LEU A 227 8.11 -13.74 2.91
N GLN A 228 7.56 -14.86 2.44
CA GLN A 228 8.27 -16.15 2.46
C GLN A 228 9.54 -16.09 1.60
N THR A 229 9.44 -15.45 0.43
CA THR A 229 10.53 -15.20 -0.51
C THR A 229 10.97 -13.74 -0.43
N THR A 230 11.76 -13.42 0.60
CA THR A 230 12.36 -12.09 0.71
C THR A 230 13.40 -11.86 -0.39
N SER A 231 13.50 -10.62 -0.86
CA SER A 231 14.64 -10.17 -1.65
C SER A 231 15.46 -9.15 -0.85
N ALA A 232 16.68 -8.84 -1.32
CA ALA A 232 17.48 -7.77 -0.72
C ALA A 232 16.76 -6.40 -0.69
N ASN A 233 15.74 -6.23 -1.53
CA ASN A 233 15.00 -4.98 -1.64
C ASN A 233 13.68 -5.03 -0.86
N ILE A 234 12.99 -6.17 -0.81
CA ILE A 234 11.62 -6.29 -0.26
C ILE A 234 11.58 -7.45 0.73
N THR A 235 11.31 -7.13 1.99
CA THR A 235 11.16 -8.12 3.08
C THR A 235 9.72 -8.22 3.58
N LYS A 236 8.95 -7.15 3.45
CA LYS A 236 7.56 -7.05 3.90
C LYS A 236 6.67 -6.48 2.82
N ALA A 237 5.39 -6.86 2.85
CA ALA A 237 4.38 -6.29 1.99
C ALA A 237 3.04 -6.11 2.73
N PRO A 238 2.20 -5.13 2.32
CA PRO A 238 0.87 -4.98 2.89
C PRO A 238 0.01 -6.22 2.65
N LYS A 239 -0.62 -6.75 3.70
CA LYS A 239 -1.54 -7.90 3.63
C LYS A 239 -2.61 -7.72 2.56
N ALA A 240 -3.20 -6.53 2.50
CA ALA A 240 -4.27 -6.20 1.57
C ALA A 240 -3.83 -6.20 0.10
N SER A 241 -2.53 -6.06 -0.17
CA SER A 241 -1.96 -6.20 -1.52
C SER A 241 -1.83 -7.68 -1.91
N VAL A 242 -1.38 -8.53 -0.99
CA VAL A 242 -1.24 -9.98 -1.23
C VAL A 242 -2.61 -10.63 -1.49
N MET A 243 -3.68 -10.11 -0.88
CA MET A 243 -5.04 -10.61 -1.11
C MET A 243 -5.64 -10.20 -2.46
N ASN A 244 -5.02 -9.27 -3.20
CA ASN A 244 -5.55 -8.78 -4.47
C ASN A 244 -4.81 -9.45 -5.65
N PRO A 245 -5.48 -10.24 -6.51
CA PRO A 245 -4.81 -10.87 -7.66
C PRO A 245 -4.62 -9.92 -8.86
N LEU A 246 -5.21 -8.72 -8.81
CA LEU A 246 -5.22 -7.78 -9.93
C LEU A 246 -3.91 -6.99 -10.02
N GLY A 247 -3.66 -6.45 -11.20
CA GLY A 247 -2.52 -5.60 -11.50
C GLY A 247 -2.90 -4.43 -12.40
N THR A 248 -2.05 -3.41 -12.41
CA THR A 248 -2.19 -2.24 -13.26
C THR A 248 -0.82 -1.77 -13.73
N ILE A 249 -0.80 -1.14 -14.90
CA ILE A 249 0.41 -0.57 -15.49
C ILE A 249 0.24 0.95 -15.48
N LEU A 250 1.18 1.63 -14.84
CA LEU A 250 1.20 3.08 -14.70
C LEU A 250 2.34 3.66 -15.53
N TYR A 251 2.22 4.91 -15.96
CA TYR A 251 3.35 5.64 -16.53
C TYR A 251 4.34 6.05 -15.44
N GLY A 252 5.63 5.80 -15.69
CA GLY A 252 6.72 6.21 -14.81
C GLY A 252 7.24 7.61 -15.12
N ASN A 253 8.44 7.94 -14.66
CA ASN A 253 9.05 9.28 -14.83
C ASN A 253 9.96 9.37 -16.09
N ASN A 254 10.47 8.25 -16.59
CA ASN A 254 11.49 8.22 -17.64
C ASN A 254 10.91 8.07 -19.06
N LEU A 255 10.06 9.01 -19.49
CA LEU A 255 9.62 9.12 -20.89
C LEU A 255 10.40 10.22 -21.64
N PRO A 256 10.69 10.09 -22.94
CA PRO A 256 11.31 11.16 -23.70
C PRO A 256 10.33 12.31 -23.97
N SER A 257 10.80 13.56 -24.04
CA SER A 257 9.99 14.77 -24.32
C SER A 257 9.18 14.75 -25.60
N THR A 258 9.51 13.85 -26.52
CA THR A 258 8.81 13.63 -27.78
C THR A 258 7.68 12.59 -27.68
N ASP A 259 7.51 11.91 -26.55
CA ASP A 259 6.48 10.89 -26.37
C ASP A 259 5.09 11.53 -26.27
N ALA A 260 4.11 10.95 -26.96
CA ALA A 260 2.72 11.44 -26.91
C ALA A 260 2.10 11.35 -25.50
N ASN A 261 2.67 10.51 -24.61
CA ASN A 261 2.24 10.33 -23.24
C ASN A 261 3.13 11.04 -22.21
N TYR A 262 3.99 11.97 -22.64
CA TYR A 262 4.89 12.73 -21.75
C TYR A 262 4.16 13.40 -20.59
N ASP A 263 2.96 13.94 -20.84
CA ASP A 263 2.14 14.61 -19.83
C ASP A 263 1.44 13.64 -18.87
N LYS A 264 1.41 12.34 -19.18
CA LYS A 264 0.80 11.30 -18.34
C LYS A 264 1.76 10.71 -17.31
N ARG A 265 3.00 11.20 -17.22
CA ARG A 265 3.95 10.69 -16.24
C ARG A 265 3.49 10.90 -14.80
N LEU A 266 4.14 10.17 -13.89
CA LEU A 266 3.98 10.38 -12.45
C LEU A 266 4.23 11.85 -12.09
N GLN A 267 3.24 12.49 -11.46
CA GLN A 267 3.27 13.90 -11.12
C GLN A 267 3.07 14.09 -9.61
N LEU A 268 3.93 14.95 -9.04
CA LEU A 268 3.79 15.48 -7.68
C LEU A 268 3.16 16.87 -7.78
N GLU A 269 1.88 16.96 -7.45
CA GLU A 269 1.13 18.23 -7.42
C GLU A 269 1.23 18.85 -6.02
N ILE A 270 1.88 20.01 -5.89
CA ILE A 270 1.98 20.74 -4.62
C ILE A 270 1.32 22.11 -4.74
N HIS A 271 0.30 22.35 -3.93
CA HIS A 271 -0.29 23.66 -3.71
C HIS A 271 0.26 24.25 -2.42
N TYR A 272 0.95 25.38 -2.53
CA TYR A 272 1.62 26.03 -1.41
C TYR A 272 1.42 27.55 -1.41
N THR A 273 1.62 28.14 -0.24
CA THR A 273 1.64 29.59 -0.07
C THR A 273 3.07 30.02 0.27
N LYS A 274 3.53 31.10 -0.37
CA LYS A 274 4.84 31.70 -0.07
C LYS A 274 4.69 32.67 1.11
N PRO A 275 5.49 32.55 2.17
CA PRO A 275 5.55 33.58 3.21
C PRO A 275 6.06 34.89 2.60
N LYS A 276 5.53 36.01 3.10
CA LYS A 276 5.98 37.36 2.72
C LYS A 276 7.28 37.72 3.41
#